data_AF-A0A6N7AJ15-F1
#
_entry.id   AF-A0A6N7AJ15-F1
#
_cell.length_a   1.000
_cell.length_b   1.000
_cell.length_c   1.000
_cell.angle_alpha   90.00
_cell.angle_beta   90.00
_cell.angle_gamma   90.00
#
_symmetry.space_group_name_H-M   'P 1'
#
loop_
_entity.id
_entity.type
_entity.pdbx_description
1 polymer ?
#
loop_
_entity_poly.entity_id
_entity_poly.type
_entity_poly.pdbx_seq_one_letter_code
_entity_poly.pdbx_strand_id
1 'polypeptide(L)'
;GIGVNSFLWRAALDTIAFMPMNSADPFGGVIITDWYAPPESSAERFKVNIYILSRELRSDGLKVSAFRQVRHPGGGEWQDAPLQADTELENAILTRARQIRMASIQK
;
A
#
# COMPACT_ATOMS: atom_id res chain seq x y z
N GLY A 1 -6.96 -20.56 10.47
CA GLY A 1 -7.14 -19.20 9.93
C GLY A 1 -7.08 -19.26 8.42
N ILE A 2 -7.99 -18.57 7.73
CA ILE A 2 -7.96 -18.43 6.27
C ILE A 2 -6.76 -17.52 5.95
N GLY A 3 -5.58 -18.10 5.74
CA GLY A 3 -4.32 -17.34 5.70
C GLY A 3 -4.16 -16.53 4.42
N VAL A 4 -3.69 -15.29 4.54
CA VAL A 4 -3.18 -14.47 3.43
C VAL A 4 -1.85 -15.01 2.92
N ASN A 5 -1.49 -14.70 1.68
CA ASN A 5 -0.16 -15.02 1.16
C ASN A 5 0.93 -14.23 1.93
N SER A 6 1.84 -14.94 2.61
CA SER A 6 2.89 -14.32 3.43
C SER A 6 3.86 -13.44 2.63
N PHE A 7 4.11 -13.77 1.35
CA PHE A 7 4.98 -12.98 0.49
C PHE A 7 4.30 -11.68 0.06
N LEU A 8 3.01 -11.71 -0.29
CA LEU A 8 2.24 -10.49 -0.57
C LEU A 8 2.15 -9.61 0.67
N TRP A 9 1.85 -10.19 1.84
CA TRP A 9 1.79 -9.46 3.10
C TRP A 9 3.09 -8.72 3.40
N ARG A 10 4.22 -9.44 3.37
CA ARG A 10 5.53 -8.86 3.65
C ARG A 10 5.93 -7.82 2.60
N ALA A 11 5.67 -8.11 1.32
CA ALA A 11 5.96 -7.17 0.25
C ALA A 11 5.15 -5.88 0.36
N ALA A 12 3.87 -5.96 0.70
CA ALA A 12 3.02 -4.79 0.91
C ALA A 12 3.60 -3.91 2.02
N LEU A 13 3.91 -4.49 3.19
CA LEU A 13 4.52 -3.77 4.30
C LEU A 13 5.86 -3.14 3.92
N ASP A 14 6.75 -3.87 3.22
CA ASP A 14 8.03 -3.34 2.75
C ASP A 14 7.83 -2.13 1.81
N THR A 15 6.87 -2.21 0.88
CA THR A 15 6.62 -1.15 -0.12
C THR A 15 6.13 0.14 0.52
N ILE A 16 5.27 0.06 1.56
CA ILE A 16 4.70 1.23 2.22
C ILE A 16 5.36 1.56 3.57
N ALA A 17 6.53 1.00 3.87
CA ALA A 17 7.21 1.15 5.17
C ALA A 17 7.56 2.60 5.52
N PHE A 18 7.57 3.51 4.55
CA PHE A 18 7.81 4.94 4.75
C PHE A 18 6.55 5.71 5.19
N MET A 19 5.37 5.11 5.10
CA MET A 19 4.10 5.73 5.49
C MET A 19 3.72 5.36 6.94
N PRO A 20 3.08 6.26 7.70
CA PRO A 20 2.52 5.94 9.00
C PRO A 20 1.37 4.93 8.85
N MET A 21 1.32 3.94 9.75
CA MET A 21 0.33 2.87 9.71
C MET A 21 -0.86 3.21 10.61
N ASN A 22 -2.08 3.12 10.05
CA ASN A 22 -3.32 3.27 10.81
C ASN A 22 -3.79 1.90 11.35
N SER A 23 -3.83 0.89 10.48
CA SER A 23 -4.28 -0.45 10.83
C SER A 23 -3.66 -1.51 9.91
N ALA A 24 -3.37 -2.68 10.47
CA ALA A 24 -2.91 -3.85 9.72
C ALA A 24 -3.49 -5.13 10.34
N ASP A 25 -4.38 -5.80 9.61
CA ASP A 25 -4.95 -7.10 9.98
C ASP A 25 -4.36 -8.21 9.09
N PRO A 26 -3.41 -9.03 9.62
CA PRO A 26 -2.78 -10.11 8.88
C PRO A 26 -3.70 -11.31 8.63
N PHE A 27 -4.84 -11.42 9.32
CA PHE A 27 -5.79 -12.50 9.11
C PHE A 27 -6.81 -12.13 8.04
N GLY A 28 -7.31 -10.88 8.07
CA GLY A 28 -8.22 -10.34 7.07
C GLY A 28 -7.55 -9.87 5.78
N GLY A 29 -6.23 -9.69 5.78
CA GLY A 29 -5.48 -9.19 4.62
C GLY A 29 -5.71 -7.72 4.34
N VAL A 30 -5.85 -6.91 5.38
CA VAL A 30 -6.12 -5.47 5.25
C VAL A 30 -4.95 -4.69 5.81
N ILE A 31 -4.45 -3.73 5.04
CA ILE A 31 -3.44 -2.77 5.49
C ILE A 31 -3.93 -1.37 5.10
N ILE A 32 -3.99 -0.47 6.08
CA ILE A 32 -4.47 0.90 5.92
C ILE A 32 -3.41 1.83 6.52
N THR A 33 -2.94 2.78 5.72
CA THR A 33 -2.05 3.83 6.21
C THR A 33 -2.85 4.99 6.80
N ASP A 34 -2.20 5.78 7.65
CA ASP A 34 -2.64 7.13 7.90
C ASP A 34 -2.30 8.05 6.72
N TRP A 35 -2.77 9.29 6.79
CA TRP A 35 -2.38 10.32 5.84
C TRP A 35 -0.90 10.68 6.04
N TYR A 36 -0.12 10.56 4.96
CA TYR A 36 1.29 10.92 4.89
C TYR A 36 1.47 12.18 4.03
N ALA A 37 2.11 13.22 4.58
CA ALA A 37 2.51 14.39 3.82
C ALA A 37 4.04 14.36 3.63
N PRO A 38 4.56 14.28 2.39
CA PRO A 38 5.99 14.30 2.15
C PRO A 38 6.63 15.62 2.63
N PRO A 39 7.84 15.60 3.22
CA PRO A 39 8.53 16.80 3.68
C PRO A 39 8.73 17.86 2.58
N GLU A 40 8.94 17.42 1.33
CA GLU A 40 9.10 18.26 0.15
C GLU A 40 7.80 18.94 -0.30
N SER A 41 6.63 18.42 0.10
CA SER A 41 5.32 18.96 -0.25
C SER A 41 4.30 18.75 0.88
N SER A 42 4.37 19.61 1.89
CA SER A 42 3.38 19.62 2.98
C SER A 42 1.98 20.06 2.53
N ALA A 43 1.83 20.52 1.29
CA ALA A 43 0.56 20.89 0.69
C ALA A 43 -0.20 19.69 0.12
N GLU A 44 0.41 18.50 0.11
CA GLU A 44 -0.23 17.27 -0.35
C GLU A 44 -0.14 16.18 0.70
N ARG A 45 -1.15 15.32 0.74
CA ARG A 45 -1.13 14.14 1.59
C ARG A 45 -1.66 12.93 0.85
N PHE A 46 -1.12 11.78 1.21
CA PHE A 46 -1.38 10.50 0.58
C PHE A 46 -1.86 9.50 1.60
N LYS A 47 -2.81 8.66 1.21
CA LYS A 47 -3.23 7.50 2.00
C LYS A 47 -3.31 6.30 1.08
N VAL A 48 -2.93 5.14 1.58
CA VAL A 48 -3.00 3.88 0.82
C VAL A 48 -3.77 2.85 1.62
N ASN A 49 -4.71 2.19 0.94
CA ASN A 49 -5.38 0.99 1.41
C ASN A 49 -4.95 -0.19 0.54
N ILE A 50 -4.57 -1.29 1.17
CA ILE A 50 -4.14 -2.51 0.52
C ILE A 50 -5.00 -3.66 1.04
N TYR A 51 -5.58 -4.42 0.11
CA TYR A 51 -6.37 -5.61 0.39
C TYR A 51 -5.72 -6.82 -0.30
N ILE A 52 -5.37 -7.83 0.48
CA ILE A 52 -4.82 -9.10 0.02
C ILE A 52 -5.96 -10.12 0.05
N LEU A 53 -6.48 -10.40 -1.14
CA LEU A 53 -7.68 -11.20 -1.35
C LEU A 53 -7.36 -12.68 -1.61
N SER A 54 -6.10 -12.99 -1.95
CA SER A 54 -5.68 -14.34 -2.31
C SER A 54 -4.61 -14.92 -1.39
N ARG A 55 -4.59 -16.25 -1.35
CA ARG A 55 -3.54 -17.06 -0.72
C ARG A 55 -2.39 -17.36 -1.68
N GLU A 56 -2.62 -17.15 -2.96
CA GLU A 56 -1.65 -17.39 -4.03
C GLU A 56 -0.99 -16.09 -4.46
N LEU A 57 0.21 -16.20 -5.04
CA LEU A 57 0.92 -15.06 -5.62
C LEU A 57 0.39 -14.80 -7.04
N ARG A 58 -0.76 -14.13 -7.13
CA ARG A 58 -1.47 -13.78 -8.37
C ARG A 58 -1.87 -12.30 -8.39
N SER A 59 -1.96 -11.70 -9.57
CA SER A 59 -2.18 -10.26 -9.73
C SER A 59 -3.57 -9.82 -9.28
N ASP A 60 -4.60 -10.62 -9.55
CA ASP A 60 -5.98 -10.41 -9.09
C ASP A 60 -6.21 -10.73 -7.60
N GLY A 61 -5.17 -11.19 -6.91
CA GLY A 61 -5.18 -11.47 -5.47
C GLY A 61 -4.84 -10.27 -4.58
N LEU A 62 -4.55 -9.12 -5.20
CA LEU A 62 -4.15 -7.89 -4.54
C LEU A 62 -5.02 -6.76 -5.08
N LYS A 63 -5.46 -5.86 -4.19
CA LYS A 63 -6.12 -4.63 -4.57
C LYS A 63 -5.51 -3.48 -3.78
N VAL A 64 -5.03 -2.47 -4.49
CA VAL A 64 -4.48 -1.25 -3.90
C VAL A 64 -5.35 -0.07 -4.26
N SER A 65 -5.59 0.82 -3.31
CA SER A 65 -6.27 2.09 -3.54
C SER A 65 -5.47 3.20 -2.87
N ALA A 66 -4.96 4.13 -3.67
CA ALA A 66 -4.21 5.27 -3.21
C ALA A 66 -5.05 6.53 -3.38
N PHE A 67 -5.00 7.37 -2.35
CA PHE A 67 -5.76 8.60 -2.25
C PHE A 67 -4.77 9.75 -2.13
N ARG A 68 -5.03 10.83 -2.85
CA ARG A 68 -4.28 12.08 -2.74
C ARG A 68 -5.23 13.20 -2.39
N GLN A 69 -4.83 14.03 -1.44
CA GLN A 69 -5.50 15.28 -1.14
C GLN A 69 -4.51 16.43 -1.20
N VAL A 70 -4.96 17.55 -1.74
CA VAL A 70 -4.22 18.80 -1.81
C VAL A 70 -4.85 19.83 -0.90
N ARG A 71 -4.01 20.63 -0.25
CA ARG A 71 -4.45 21.71 0.64
C ARG A 71 -4.75 22.96 -0.17
N HIS A 72 -5.92 23.56 0.04
CA HIS A 72 -6.27 24.81 -0.66
C HIS A 72 -5.29 25.96 -0.34
N PRO A 73 -4.96 26.83 -1.31
CA PRO A 73 -4.06 27.98 -1.13
C PRO A 73 -4.50 29.02 -0.09
N GLY A 74 -5.76 28.98 0.37
CA GLY A 74 -6.30 29.84 1.44
C GLY A 74 -6.21 29.25 2.85
N GLY A 75 -5.76 28.00 2.98
CA GLY A 75 -5.59 27.30 4.25
C GLY A 75 -6.89 26.72 4.82
N GLY A 76 -6.82 25.45 5.26
CA GLY A 76 -7.82 24.82 6.13
C GLY A 76 -8.42 23.54 5.56
N GLU A 77 -8.76 23.54 4.28
CA GLU A 77 -9.49 22.42 3.66
C GLU A 77 -8.58 21.56 2.76
N TRP A 78 -8.78 20.25 2.89
CA TRP A 78 -8.17 19.23 2.03
C TRP A 78 -9.18 18.82 0.97
N GLN A 79 -8.77 18.87 -0.30
CA GLN A 79 -9.59 18.48 -1.43
C GLN A 79 -8.98 17.26 -2.12
N ASP A 80 -9.82 16.29 -2.47
CA ASP A 80 -9.40 15.12 -3.25
C ASP A 80 -8.83 15.57 -4.59
N ALA A 81 -7.67 15.02 -4.94
CA ALA A 81 -7.01 15.26 -6.21
C ALA A 81 -6.79 13.94 -6.95
N PRO A 82 -6.84 13.94 -8.29
CA PRO A 82 -6.50 12.77 -9.07
C PRO A 82 -5.12 12.23 -8.71
N LEU A 83 -5.05 10.91 -8.57
CA LEU A 83 -3.84 10.13 -8.36
C LEU A 83 -3.95 8.86 -9.19
N GLN A 84 -2.93 8.57 -9.99
CA GLN A 84 -2.84 7.34 -10.77
C GLN A 84 -1.68 6.49 -10.25
N ALA A 85 -1.73 6.12 -8.96
CA ALA A 85 -0.68 5.34 -8.30
C ALA A 85 -1.10 3.90 -7.97
N ASP A 86 -2.40 3.58 -8.03
CA ASP A 86 -2.95 2.27 -7.64
C ASP A 86 -2.26 1.11 -8.36
N THR A 87 -2.24 1.16 -9.70
CA THR A 87 -1.62 0.13 -10.53
C THR A 87 -0.10 0.05 -10.36
N GLU A 88 0.56 1.19 -10.15
CA GLU A 88 2.01 1.24 -9.94
C GLU A 88 2.40 0.61 -8.61
N LEU A 89 1.68 0.94 -7.54
CA LEU A 89 1.87 0.36 -6.21
C LEU A 89 1.56 -1.14 -6.22
N GLU A 90 0.49 -1.57 -6.88
CA GLU A 90 0.15 -2.99 -7.02
C GLU A 90 1.30 -3.76 -7.68
N ASN A 91 1.82 -3.25 -8.81
CA ASN A 91 2.94 -3.87 -9.51
C ASN A 91 4.23 -3.88 -8.68
N ALA A 92 4.51 -2.82 -7.92
CA ALA A 92 5.65 -2.75 -7.01
C ALA A 92 5.57 -3.85 -5.94
N ILE A 93 4.40 -4.02 -5.31
CA ILE A 93 4.16 -5.05 -4.30
C ILE A 93 4.30 -6.45 -4.91
N LEU A 94 3.68 -6.72 -6.07
CA LEU A 94 3.80 -8.01 -6.74
C LEU A 94 5.25 -8.35 -7.10
N THR A 95 5.99 -7.37 -7.59
CA THR A 95 7.42 -7.52 -7.92
C THR A 95 8.23 -7.82 -6.66
N ARG A 96 8.02 -7.07 -5.59
CA ARG A 96 8.68 -7.29 -4.31
C ARG A 96 8.36 -8.66 -3.71
N ALA A 97 7.11 -9.12 -3.80
CA ALA A 97 6.68 -10.43 -3.33
C ALA A 97 7.40 -11.56 -4.08
N ARG A 98 7.56 -11.44 -5.40
CA ARG A 98 8.36 -12.40 -6.20
C ARG A 98 9.82 -12.43 -5.75
N GLN A 99 10.43 -11.27 -5.50
CA GLN A 99 11.82 -11.19 -5.01
C GLN A 99 11.97 -11.89 -3.66
N ILE A 100 11.08 -11.62 -2.69
CA ILE A 100 11.10 -12.26 -1.37
C ILE A 100 10.93 -13.78 -1.51
N ARG A 101 10.01 -14.23 -2.37
CA ARG A 101 9.81 -15.66 -2.64
C ARG A 101 11.07 -16.32 -3.20
N MET A 102 11.72 -15.72 -4.19
CA MET A 102 12.96 -16.24 -4.78
C MET A 102 14.09 -16.33 -3.73
N ALA A 103 14.25 -15.29 -2.91
CA ALA A 103 15.25 -15.28 -1.84
C ALA A 103 14.99 -16.35 -0.77
N SER A 104 13.73 -16.74 -0.54
CA SER A 104 13.39 -17.78 0.43
C SER A 104 13.70 -19.20 -0.05
N ILE A 105 13.79 -19.42 -1.37
CA ILE A 105 14.08 -20.73 -1.98
C ILE A 105 15.61 -20.96 -2.06
N GLN A 106 16.41 -19.90 -2.07
CA GLN A 106 17.88 -19.97 -2.15
C GLN A 106 18.58 -20.15 -0.79
N LYS A 107 17.83 -20.16 0.32
CA LYS A 107 18.32 -20.45 1.67
C LYS A 107 18.11 -21.92 2.01
#